data_AF-A0A2E8U355-F1
#
_entry.id   AF-A0A2E8U355-F1
#
_cell.length_a   1.000
_cell.length_b   1.000
_cell.length_c   1.000
_cell.angle_alpha   90.00
_cell.angle_beta   90.00
_cell.angle_gamma   90.00
#
_symmetry.space_group_name_H-M   'P 1'
#
loop_
_entity.id
_entity.type
_entity.pdbx_description
1 polymer ?
#
loop_
_entity_poly.entity_id
_entity_poly.type
_entity_poly.pdbx_seq_one_letter_code
_entity_poly.pdbx_strand_id
1 'polypeptide(L)'
;MPNLRLPFTRDEYAERLTRVRTAMAAADVEVLFTCDPSNMAWLTGYDGWSFYVHQGVLVGPHGDPVFWGRDMDARGALRTCYMAKEDIVSYSDDYVMSIEQHAMSHLANLIADRGWENARLGVEMENYYYSARAHQVLSDHHAGALQDSTLLVNWCRAVKSETEVGFMRRAARIVENMHTAIYDHMRPGLRKNELVAEIYRAGLLGGEDEEGTFGGDYSAIVPLLPTGLDATAAHLTWDDRELEVGAGTFFEIAGCYRRYHAPLCRTIYLGTPPKDMLA
;
A
#
# COMPACT_ATOMS: atom_id res chain seq x y z
N MET A 1 -7.07 4.47 -23.42
CA MET A 1 -6.79 5.91 -23.26
C MET A 1 -5.35 6.20 -23.70
N PRO A 2 -5.11 6.96 -24.77
CA PRO A 2 -3.83 6.89 -25.49
C PRO A 2 -2.59 7.46 -24.77
N ASN A 3 -2.73 8.22 -23.68
CA ASN A 3 -1.62 8.98 -23.07
C ASN A 3 -1.34 8.65 -21.59
N LEU A 4 -1.78 7.50 -21.09
CA LEU A 4 -1.52 7.11 -19.71
C LEU A 4 -0.07 6.63 -19.54
N ARG A 5 0.72 7.31 -18.71
CA ARG A 5 2.06 6.87 -18.34
C ARG A 5 1.99 5.87 -17.19
N LEU A 6 1.93 4.59 -17.54
CA LEU A 6 1.93 3.49 -16.57
C LEU A 6 3.32 3.30 -15.92
N PRO A 7 3.38 2.84 -14.65
CA PRO A 7 4.65 2.51 -14.01
C PRO A 7 5.26 1.19 -14.50
N PHE A 8 4.45 0.32 -15.12
CA PHE A 8 4.86 -0.96 -15.69
C PHE A 8 4.30 -1.10 -17.10
N THR A 9 4.88 -1.99 -17.90
CA THR A 9 4.35 -2.29 -19.24
C THR A 9 3.03 -3.05 -19.13
N ARG A 10 2.21 -3.00 -20.20
CA ARG A 10 0.97 -3.79 -20.25
C ARG A 10 1.25 -5.29 -20.23
N ASP A 11 2.35 -5.73 -20.83
CA ASP A 11 2.78 -7.13 -20.82
C ASP A 11 3.08 -7.59 -19.40
N GLU A 12 3.76 -6.76 -18.59
CA GLU A 12 4.00 -7.08 -17.18
C GLU A 12 2.69 -7.20 -16.40
N TYR A 13 1.71 -6.30 -16.60
CA TYR A 13 0.39 -6.46 -15.98
C TYR A 13 -0.34 -7.74 -16.43
N ALA A 14 -0.19 -8.15 -17.69
CA ALA A 14 -0.76 -9.41 -18.19
C ALA A 14 -0.11 -10.64 -17.53
N GLU A 15 1.20 -10.61 -17.29
CA GLU A 15 1.91 -11.65 -16.54
C GLU A 15 1.41 -11.71 -15.09
N ARG A 16 1.25 -10.56 -14.42
CA ARG A 16 0.69 -10.47 -13.07
C ARG A 16 -0.67 -11.15 -12.97
N LEU A 17 -1.56 -10.82 -13.91
CA LEU A 17 -2.89 -11.40 -14.01
C LEU A 17 -2.87 -12.91 -14.25
N THR A 18 -1.96 -13.38 -15.10
CA THR A 18 -1.77 -14.82 -15.38
C THR A 18 -1.36 -15.58 -14.10
N ARG A 19 -0.44 -15.03 -13.32
CA ARG A 19 -0.02 -15.63 -12.03
C ARG A 19 -1.18 -15.69 -11.05
N VAL A 20 -1.96 -14.62 -10.93
CA VAL A 20 -3.11 -14.55 -10.03
C VAL A 20 -4.20 -15.55 -10.44
N ARG A 21 -4.52 -15.65 -11.73
CA ARG A 21 -5.47 -16.66 -12.24
C ARG A 21 -5.01 -18.08 -12.01
N THR A 22 -3.70 -18.34 -12.11
CA THR A 22 -3.12 -19.65 -11.78
C THR A 22 -3.31 -19.97 -10.29
N ALA A 23 -3.08 -19.00 -9.41
CA ALA A 23 -3.32 -19.16 -7.97
C ALA A 23 -4.81 -19.31 -7.64
N MET A 24 -5.70 -18.55 -8.29
CA MET A 24 -7.15 -18.69 -8.17
C MET A 24 -7.60 -20.10 -8.56
N ALA A 25 -7.14 -20.62 -9.71
CA ALA A 25 -7.48 -21.97 -10.15
C ALA A 25 -6.99 -23.05 -9.16
N ALA A 26 -5.80 -22.88 -8.57
CA ALA A 26 -5.27 -23.80 -7.56
C ALA A 26 -6.05 -23.74 -6.22
N ALA A 27 -6.66 -22.60 -5.91
CA ALA A 27 -7.48 -22.38 -4.71
C ALA A 27 -8.98 -22.61 -4.94
N ASP A 28 -9.39 -23.07 -6.13
CA ASP A 28 -10.79 -23.24 -6.52
C ASP A 28 -11.64 -21.95 -6.46
N VAL A 29 -11.00 -20.80 -6.75
CA VAL A 29 -11.63 -19.47 -6.82
C VAL A 29 -11.95 -19.12 -8.27
N GLU A 30 -13.20 -18.76 -8.58
CA GLU A 30 -13.64 -18.39 -9.93
C GLU A 30 -13.53 -16.89 -10.18
N VAL A 31 -13.89 -16.10 -9.17
CA VAL A 31 -13.79 -14.65 -9.17
C VAL A 31 -13.12 -14.23 -7.88
N LEU A 32 -12.15 -13.32 -7.97
CA LEU A 32 -11.48 -12.77 -6.80
C LEU A 32 -11.90 -11.32 -6.62
N PHE A 33 -12.30 -10.95 -5.41
CA PHE A 33 -12.40 -9.56 -4.97
C PHE A 33 -11.26 -9.25 -3.99
N THR A 34 -10.35 -8.35 -4.39
CA THR A 34 -9.29 -7.83 -3.53
C THR A 34 -9.56 -6.37 -3.19
N CYS A 35 -9.53 -6.03 -1.90
CA CYS A 35 -9.71 -4.66 -1.41
C CYS A 35 -8.41 -4.10 -0.80
N ASP A 36 -7.35 -4.90 -0.72
CA ASP A 36 -6.03 -4.41 -0.35
C ASP A 36 -5.53 -3.40 -1.40
N PRO A 37 -5.31 -2.11 -1.05
CA PRO A 37 -4.91 -1.09 -2.01
C PRO A 37 -3.56 -1.39 -2.68
N SER A 38 -2.68 -2.16 -2.03
CA SER A 38 -1.42 -2.58 -2.63
C SER A 38 -1.63 -3.66 -3.69
N ASN A 39 -2.53 -4.62 -3.45
CA ASN A 39 -2.94 -5.62 -4.44
C ASN A 39 -3.67 -4.96 -5.61
N MET A 40 -4.59 -4.03 -5.33
CA MET A 40 -5.28 -3.22 -6.34
C MET A 40 -4.28 -2.49 -7.25
N ALA A 41 -3.37 -1.70 -6.67
CA ALA A 41 -2.34 -0.97 -7.40
C ALA A 41 -1.45 -1.90 -8.23
N TRP A 42 -1.03 -3.02 -7.65
CA TRP A 42 -0.18 -4.00 -8.32
C TRP A 42 -0.87 -4.70 -9.49
N LEU A 43 -2.17 -4.97 -9.39
CA LEU A 43 -2.97 -5.61 -10.44
C LEU A 43 -3.39 -4.69 -11.57
N THR A 44 -3.55 -3.39 -11.31
CA THR A 44 -4.28 -2.47 -12.20
C THR A 44 -3.54 -1.19 -12.54
N GLY A 45 -2.55 -0.80 -11.74
CA GLY A 45 -1.93 0.52 -11.80
C GLY A 45 -2.70 1.60 -11.05
N TYR A 46 -3.82 1.27 -10.39
CA TYR A 46 -4.56 2.21 -9.57
C TYR A 46 -3.67 2.87 -8.52
N ASP A 47 -3.82 4.18 -8.35
CA ASP A 47 -3.16 4.94 -7.28
C ASP A 47 -4.08 6.06 -6.77
N GLY A 48 -4.00 6.35 -5.48
CA GLY A 48 -4.84 7.33 -4.81
C GLY A 48 -5.02 7.06 -3.32
N TRP A 49 -5.13 8.13 -2.53
CA TRP A 49 -5.49 8.05 -1.12
C TRP A 49 -7.02 7.92 -0.98
N SER A 50 -7.53 6.72 -1.23
CA SER A 50 -8.97 6.41 -1.29
C SER A 50 -9.35 5.17 -0.48
N PHE A 51 -8.38 4.46 0.10
CA PHE A 51 -8.59 3.26 0.90
C PHE A 51 -9.35 3.49 2.22
N TYR A 52 -9.70 4.75 2.54
CA TYR A 52 -10.57 5.10 3.66
C TYR A 52 -12.06 4.86 3.37
N VAL A 53 -12.44 4.60 2.10
CA VAL A 53 -13.79 4.16 1.69
C VAL A 53 -13.72 2.76 1.09
N HIS A 54 -14.87 2.08 0.97
CA HIS A 54 -14.94 0.78 0.33
C HIS A 54 -14.55 0.85 -1.15
N GLN A 55 -13.59 0.03 -1.55
CA GLN A 55 -13.17 -0.09 -2.94
C GLN A 55 -12.49 -1.44 -3.11
N GLY A 56 -12.25 -1.82 -4.36
CA GLY A 56 -11.50 -3.03 -4.66
C GLY A 56 -11.36 -3.26 -6.16
N VAL A 57 -10.78 -4.41 -6.48
CA VAL A 57 -10.61 -4.90 -7.84
C VAL A 57 -11.20 -6.30 -7.92
N LEU A 58 -12.05 -6.52 -8.92
CA LEU A 58 -12.49 -7.86 -9.31
C LEU A 58 -11.56 -8.44 -10.37
N VAL A 59 -11.14 -9.68 -10.17
CA VAL A 59 -10.43 -10.47 -11.18
C VAL A 59 -11.33 -11.64 -11.57
N GLY A 60 -11.86 -11.59 -12.79
CA GLY A 60 -12.63 -12.69 -13.38
C GLY A 60 -11.75 -13.72 -14.10
N PRO A 61 -12.35 -14.83 -14.59
CA PRO A 61 -11.62 -15.91 -15.26
C PRO A 61 -10.97 -15.45 -16.59
N HIS A 62 -11.53 -14.44 -17.24
CA HIS A 62 -11.07 -13.88 -18.51
C HIS A 62 -11.20 -12.35 -18.52
N GLY A 63 -10.56 -11.69 -19.50
CA GLY A 63 -10.59 -10.23 -19.67
C GLY A 63 -9.62 -9.48 -18.75
N ASP A 64 -9.75 -8.15 -18.70
CA ASP A 64 -9.02 -7.29 -17.77
C ASP A 64 -9.68 -7.30 -16.37
N PRO A 65 -8.98 -6.88 -15.30
CA PRO A 65 -9.58 -6.66 -13.99
C PRO A 65 -10.61 -5.51 -14.02
N VAL A 66 -11.50 -5.48 -13.04
CA VAL A 66 -12.52 -4.43 -12.90
C VAL A 66 -12.25 -3.63 -11.63
N PHE A 67 -11.99 -2.35 -11.76
CA PHE A 67 -11.96 -1.45 -10.61
C PHE A 67 -13.39 -1.16 -10.14
N TRP A 68 -13.60 -1.21 -8.83
CA TRP A 68 -14.85 -0.82 -8.19
C TRP A 68 -14.58 0.11 -7.00
N GLY A 69 -15.23 1.27 -6.95
CA GLY A 69 -15.03 2.24 -5.87
C GLY A 69 -16.00 3.41 -5.91
N ARG A 70 -15.72 4.46 -5.15
CA ARG A 70 -16.55 5.68 -5.13
C ARG A 70 -16.48 6.44 -6.46
N ASP A 71 -17.55 7.11 -6.87
CA ASP A 71 -17.62 7.84 -8.15
C ASP A 71 -16.51 8.87 -8.38
N MET A 72 -16.15 9.65 -7.35
CA MET A 72 -15.05 10.61 -7.49
C MET A 72 -13.70 9.92 -7.68
N ASP A 73 -13.49 8.75 -7.08
CA ASP A 73 -12.24 7.99 -7.13
C ASP A 73 -12.12 7.19 -8.44
N ALA A 74 -13.24 6.83 -9.07
CA ALA A 74 -13.24 6.29 -10.43
C ALA A 74 -12.59 7.27 -11.43
N ARG A 75 -12.63 8.59 -11.18
CA ARG A 75 -11.89 9.57 -11.98
C ARG A 75 -10.38 9.46 -11.81
N GLY A 76 -9.91 9.07 -10.63
CA GLY A 76 -8.52 8.70 -10.35
C GLY A 76 -8.14 7.40 -11.05
N ALA A 77 -9.00 6.39 -11.00
CA ALA A 77 -8.80 5.13 -11.73
C ALA A 77 -8.69 5.34 -13.24
N LEU A 78 -9.51 6.21 -13.85
CA LEU A 78 -9.40 6.58 -15.28
C LEU A 78 -8.05 7.24 -15.64
N ARG A 79 -7.28 7.70 -14.64
CA ARG A 79 -6.00 8.39 -14.82
C ARG A 79 -4.80 7.54 -14.37
N THR A 80 -5.01 6.32 -13.89
CA THR A 80 -3.96 5.47 -13.30
C THR A 80 -4.05 4.02 -13.77
N CYS A 81 -5.26 3.47 -13.92
CA CYS A 81 -5.50 2.10 -14.33
C CYS A 81 -5.26 1.86 -15.82
N TYR A 82 -4.70 0.69 -16.18
CA TYR A 82 -4.49 0.33 -17.59
C TYR A 82 -5.72 -0.16 -18.32
N MET A 83 -6.76 -0.59 -17.59
CA MET A 83 -7.97 -1.22 -18.14
C MET A 83 -8.79 -0.24 -18.98
N ALA A 84 -9.75 -0.79 -19.72
CA ALA A 84 -10.71 0.01 -20.47
C ALA A 84 -11.64 0.80 -19.51
N LYS A 85 -12.29 1.86 -20.02
CA LYS A 85 -13.16 2.72 -19.20
C LYS A 85 -14.35 1.93 -18.65
N GLU A 86 -14.80 0.94 -19.40
CA GLU A 86 -15.94 0.08 -19.13
C GLU A 86 -15.69 -0.85 -17.93
N ASP A 87 -14.41 -1.09 -17.60
CA ASP A 87 -13.98 -1.87 -16.44
C ASP A 87 -13.60 -0.98 -15.24
N ILE A 88 -14.01 0.28 -15.26
CA ILE A 88 -13.91 1.20 -14.11
C ILE A 88 -15.33 1.55 -13.69
N VAL A 89 -15.81 0.88 -12.64
CA VAL A 89 -17.19 0.98 -12.14
C VAL A 89 -17.21 1.74 -10.82
N SER A 90 -18.21 2.62 -10.66
CA SER A 90 -18.41 3.36 -9.43
C SER A 90 -19.77 3.09 -8.77
N TYR A 91 -19.83 3.31 -7.46
CA TYR A 91 -21.09 3.47 -6.72
C TYR A 91 -21.31 4.94 -6.33
N SER A 92 -22.58 5.35 -6.16
CA SER A 92 -22.96 6.73 -5.84
C SER A 92 -22.62 7.13 -4.41
N ASP A 93 -22.61 8.45 -4.15
CA ASP A 93 -22.36 8.98 -2.80
C ASP A 93 -23.41 8.54 -1.76
N ASP A 94 -24.59 8.06 -2.17
CA ASP A 94 -25.64 7.56 -1.27
C ASP A 94 -25.22 6.33 -0.45
N TYR A 95 -24.16 5.63 -0.87
CA TYR A 95 -23.57 4.50 -0.15
C TYR A 95 -22.45 4.92 0.82
N VAL A 96 -21.96 6.16 0.73
CA VAL A 96 -20.80 6.62 1.50
C VAL A 96 -21.24 7.00 2.91
N MET A 97 -20.72 6.28 3.92
CA MET A 97 -21.08 6.45 5.33
C MET A 97 -22.60 6.37 5.60
N SER A 98 -23.33 5.67 4.73
CA SER A 98 -24.77 5.46 4.89
C SER A 98 -25.05 4.37 5.92
N ILE A 99 -26.10 4.58 6.72
CA ILE A 99 -26.62 3.58 7.66
C ILE A 99 -27.72 2.72 7.03
N GLU A 100 -28.24 3.12 5.86
CA GLU A 100 -29.35 2.45 5.17
C GLU A 100 -28.84 1.50 4.07
N GLN A 101 -27.78 1.90 3.38
CA GLN A 101 -27.19 1.15 2.27
C GLN A 101 -25.70 0.98 2.50
N HIS A 102 -25.15 -0.16 2.07
CA HIS A 102 -23.73 -0.45 2.21
C HIS A 102 -23.14 -0.78 0.85
N ALA A 103 -21.99 -0.19 0.50
CA ALA A 103 -21.41 -0.29 -0.85
C ALA A 103 -21.26 -1.75 -1.33
N MET A 104 -21.00 -2.71 -0.44
CA MET A 104 -20.91 -4.13 -0.82
C MET A 104 -22.19 -4.73 -1.43
N SER A 105 -23.39 -4.18 -1.18
CA SER A 105 -24.60 -4.62 -1.91
C SER A 105 -24.56 -4.19 -3.38
N HIS A 106 -24.00 -3.01 -3.67
CA HIS A 106 -23.71 -2.59 -5.04
C HIS A 106 -22.62 -3.46 -5.68
N LEU A 107 -21.59 -3.86 -4.93
CA LEU A 107 -20.58 -4.81 -5.43
C LEU A 107 -21.22 -6.15 -5.81
N ALA A 108 -22.11 -6.69 -4.98
CA ALA A 108 -22.83 -7.93 -5.29
C ALA A 108 -23.66 -7.81 -6.59
N ASN A 109 -24.34 -6.68 -6.79
CA ASN A 109 -25.06 -6.41 -8.04
C ASN A 109 -24.11 -6.36 -9.24
N LEU A 110 -22.95 -5.71 -9.11
CA LEU A 110 -21.93 -5.67 -10.18
C LEU A 110 -21.41 -7.07 -10.52
N ILE A 111 -21.19 -7.92 -9.51
CA ILE A 111 -20.79 -9.32 -9.71
C ILE A 111 -21.88 -10.08 -10.49
N ALA A 112 -23.15 -9.88 -10.14
CA ALA A 112 -24.29 -10.49 -10.84
C ALA A 112 -24.46 -9.96 -12.29
N ASP A 113 -24.32 -8.66 -12.52
CA ASP A 113 -24.40 -8.04 -13.86
C ASP A 113 -23.32 -8.57 -14.81
N ARG A 114 -22.21 -9.09 -14.26
CA ARG A 114 -21.13 -9.74 -15.01
C ARG A 114 -21.31 -11.25 -15.18
N GLY A 115 -22.44 -11.81 -14.73
CA GLY A 115 -22.76 -13.23 -14.81
C GLY A 115 -21.95 -14.09 -13.84
N TRP A 116 -21.53 -13.52 -12.71
CA TRP A 116 -20.75 -14.18 -11.67
C TRP A 116 -21.54 -14.37 -10.37
N GLU A 117 -22.86 -14.22 -10.39
CA GLU A 117 -23.72 -14.25 -9.20
C GLU A 117 -23.61 -15.54 -8.37
N ASN A 118 -23.30 -16.67 -9.03
CA ASN A 118 -23.15 -17.98 -8.40
C ASN A 118 -21.67 -18.42 -8.26
N ALA A 119 -20.72 -17.56 -8.63
CA ALA A 119 -19.30 -17.91 -8.64
C ALA A 119 -18.76 -18.14 -7.22
N ARG A 120 -17.75 -19.02 -7.11
CA ARG A 120 -16.89 -19.13 -5.91
C ARG A 120 -16.05 -17.86 -5.81
N LEU A 121 -16.47 -16.96 -4.93
CA LEU A 121 -15.93 -15.62 -4.77
C LEU A 121 -14.86 -15.60 -3.68
N GLY A 122 -13.61 -15.41 -4.08
CA GLY A 122 -12.50 -15.19 -3.15
C GLY A 122 -12.55 -13.79 -2.57
N VAL A 123 -12.42 -13.67 -1.24
CA VAL A 123 -12.35 -12.40 -0.50
C VAL A 123 -11.20 -12.41 0.50
N GLU A 124 -10.67 -11.25 0.86
CA GLU A 124 -9.55 -11.14 1.81
C GLU A 124 -10.07 -10.96 3.25
N MET A 125 -10.51 -12.04 3.89
CA MET A 125 -11.20 -12.01 5.20
C MET A 125 -10.39 -11.37 6.33
N GLU A 126 -9.05 -11.37 6.25
CA GLU A 126 -8.16 -10.76 7.24
C GLU A 126 -7.47 -9.47 6.73
N ASN A 127 -8.04 -8.80 5.73
CA ASN A 127 -7.46 -7.53 5.23
C ASN A 127 -7.95 -6.32 6.02
N TYR A 128 -7.08 -5.32 6.21
CA TYR A 128 -7.33 -4.09 6.97
C TYR A 128 -8.62 -3.36 6.60
N TYR A 129 -9.00 -3.38 5.31
CA TYR A 129 -10.13 -2.61 4.77
C TYR A 129 -11.37 -3.48 4.49
N TYR A 130 -11.26 -4.79 4.70
CA TYR A 130 -12.39 -5.72 4.59
C TYR A 130 -13.06 -5.88 5.95
N SER A 131 -14.06 -5.04 6.22
CA SER A 131 -14.74 -5.05 7.52
C SER A 131 -15.67 -6.26 7.69
N ALA A 132 -15.95 -6.64 8.94
CA ALA A 132 -16.97 -7.66 9.24
C ALA A 132 -18.34 -7.31 8.64
N ARG A 133 -18.70 -6.02 8.61
CA ARG A 133 -19.94 -5.54 7.98
C ARG A 133 -19.91 -5.71 6.46
N ALA A 134 -18.78 -5.43 5.82
CA ALA A 134 -18.60 -5.67 4.40
C ALA A 134 -18.79 -7.15 4.05
N HIS A 135 -18.19 -8.04 4.86
CA HIS A 135 -18.36 -9.48 4.70
C HIS A 135 -19.82 -9.93 4.84
N GLN A 136 -20.50 -9.48 5.90
CA GLN A 136 -21.91 -9.82 6.12
C GLN A 136 -22.79 -9.39 4.95
N VAL A 137 -22.69 -8.12 4.51
CA VAL A 137 -23.52 -7.62 3.40
C VAL A 137 -23.21 -8.37 2.11
N LEU A 138 -21.94 -8.64 1.81
CA LEU A 138 -21.59 -9.39 0.61
C LEU A 138 -22.14 -10.82 0.68
N SER A 139 -22.08 -11.47 1.85
CA SER A 139 -22.65 -12.81 2.06
C SER A 139 -24.17 -12.86 1.97
N ASP A 140 -24.87 -11.79 2.37
CA ASP A 140 -26.34 -11.71 2.29
C ASP A 140 -26.82 -11.50 0.85
N HIS A 141 -25.98 -10.90 -0.02
CA HIS A 141 -26.36 -10.47 -1.37
C HIS A 141 -25.73 -11.30 -2.51
N HIS A 142 -24.59 -11.97 -2.28
CA HIS A 142 -23.97 -12.87 -3.26
C HIS A 142 -24.56 -14.27 -3.14
N ALA A 143 -25.03 -14.85 -4.24
CA ALA A 143 -25.68 -16.17 -4.22
C ALA A 143 -24.67 -17.33 -4.17
N GLY A 144 -23.46 -17.11 -4.67
CA GLY A 144 -22.36 -18.08 -4.64
C GLY A 144 -21.65 -18.17 -3.29
N ALA A 145 -20.69 -19.09 -3.18
CA ALA A 145 -19.89 -19.26 -1.97
C ALA A 145 -18.82 -18.16 -1.86
N LEU A 146 -18.67 -17.60 -0.66
CA LEU A 146 -17.52 -16.76 -0.30
C LEU A 146 -16.42 -17.64 0.27
N GLN A 147 -15.19 -17.46 -0.21
CA GLN A 147 -14.03 -18.21 0.23
C GLN A 147 -12.93 -17.26 0.70
N ASP A 148 -12.23 -17.66 1.75
CA ASP A 148 -11.07 -16.90 2.20
C ASP A 148 -9.92 -17.06 1.20
N SER A 149 -9.53 -15.95 0.59
CA SER A 149 -8.39 -15.83 -0.33
C SER A 149 -7.37 -14.83 0.21
N THR A 150 -7.37 -14.61 1.53
CA THR A 150 -6.37 -13.79 2.23
C THR A 150 -4.96 -14.18 1.79
N LEU A 151 -4.16 -13.17 1.44
CA LEU A 151 -2.79 -13.29 0.94
C LEU A 151 -2.59 -13.94 -0.44
N LEU A 152 -3.64 -14.32 -1.18
CA LEU A 152 -3.50 -14.95 -2.51
C LEU A 152 -2.68 -14.06 -3.48
N VAL A 153 -3.04 -12.79 -3.61
CA VAL A 153 -2.30 -11.84 -4.47
C VAL A 153 -0.97 -11.45 -3.83
N ASN A 154 -0.89 -11.39 -2.49
CA ASN A 154 0.33 -11.09 -1.76
C ASN A 154 1.44 -12.11 -2.05
N TRP A 155 1.10 -13.40 -2.10
CA TRP A 155 2.03 -14.47 -2.46
C TRP A 155 2.46 -14.40 -3.92
N CYS A 156 1.56 -14.00 -4.83
CA CYS A 156 1.95 -13.72 -6.20
C CYS A 156 3.02 -12.62 -6.22
N ARG A 157 2.86 -11.54 -5.44
CA ARG A 157 3.80 -10.41 -5.35
C ARG A 157 5.16 -10.74 -4.71
N ALA A 158 5.39 -11.96 -4.21
CA ALA A 158 6.62 -12.31 -3.50
C ALA A 158 7.88 -12.12 -4.38
N VAL A 159 7.87 -12.69 -5.58
CA VAL A 159 8.96 -12.55 -6.57
C VAL A 159 8.77 -11.28 -7.38
N LYS A 160 9.78 -10.41 -7.34
CA LYS A 160 9.78 -9.09 -7.97
C LYS A 160 10.27 -9.17 -9.43
N SER A 161 9.69 -8.35 -10.31
CA SER A 161 10.25 -8.06 -11.63
C SER A 161 11.48 -7.16 -11.52
N GLU A 162 12.27 -7.07 -12.59
CA GLU A 162 13.41 -6.14 -12.65
C GLU A 162 12.97 -4.67 -12.50
N THR A 163 11.79 -4.31 -13.02
CA THR A 163 11.23 -2.97 -12.86
C THR A 163 10.86 -2.68 -11.40
N GLU A 164 10.24 -3.66 -10.70
CA GLU A 164 9.95 -3.55 -9.27
C GLU A 164 11.24 -3.41 -8.44
N VAL A 165 12.27 -4.20 -8.74
CA VAL A 165 13.60 -4.10 -8.09
C VAL A 165 14.25 -2.75 -8.35
N GLY A 166 14.14 -2.21 -9.57
CA GLY A 166 14.60 -0.86 -9.90
C GLY A 166 13.96 0.21 -9.01
N PHE A 167 12.64 0.13 -8.78
CA PHE A 167 11.94 1.03 -7.87
C PHE A 167 12.39 0.86 -6.41
N MET A 168 12.62 -0.38 -5.97
CA MET A 168 13.17 -0.65 -4.63
C MET A 168 14.59 -0.11 -4.45
N ARG A 169 15.44 -0.14 -5.48
CA ARG A 169 16.79 0.46 -5.43
C ARG A 169 16.72 1.99 -5.30
N ARG A 170 15.81 2.65 -6.01
CA ARG A 170 15.53 4.09 -5.82
C ARG A 170 15.04 4.37 -4.40
N ALA A 171 14.10 3.58 -3.88
CA ALA A 171 13.66 3.69 -2.50
C ALA A 171 14.81 3.52 -1.49
N ALA A 172 15.78 2.63 -1.77
CA ALA A 172 16.96 2.46 -0.94
C ALA A 172 17.87 3.70 -0.95
N ARG A 173 18.08 4.33 -2.12
CA ARG A 173 18.80 5.63 -2.18
C ARG A 173 18.12 6.71 -1.35
N ILE A 174 16.78 6.75 -1.35
CA ILE A 174 16.01 7.70 -0.55
C ILE A 174 16.24 7.45 0.95
N VAL A 175 16.16 6.20 1.42
CA VAL A 175 16.33 5.91 2.85
C VAL A 175 17.76 6.19 3.33
N GLU A 176 18.77 6.01 2.47
CA GLU A 176 20.14 6.42 2.75
C GLU A 176 20.22 7.94 2.98
N ASN A 177 19.64 8.75 2.08
CA ASN A 177 19.58 10.21 2.23
C ASN A 177 18.85 10.65 3.50
N MET A 178 17.77 9.94 3.87
CA MET A 178 17.04 10.19 5.13
C MET A 178 17.93 9.92 6.35
N HIS A 179 18.70 8.82 6.36
CA HIS A 179 19.63 8.52 7.46
C HIS A 179 20.81 9.50 7.51
N THR A 180 21.30 9.99 6.37
CA THR A 180 22.27 11.09 6.33
C THR A 180 21.70 12.35 6.97
N ALA A 181 20.46 12.73 6.63
CA ALA A 181 19.80 13.89 7.23
C ALA A 181 19.65 13.74 8.76
N ILE A 182 19.33 12.53 9.24
CA ILE A 182 19.29 12.24 10.68
C ILE A 182 20.66 12.50 11.32
N TYR A 183 21.70 11.89 10.76
CA TYR A 183 23.06 12.00 11.28
C TYR A 183 23.55 13.45 11.34
N ASP A 184 23.29 14.23 10.29
CA ASP A 184 23.76 15.61 10.19
C ASP A 184 23.04 16.58 11.15
N HIS A 185 21.78 16.29 11.49
CA HIS A 185 20.96 17.20 12.30
C HIS A 185 20.86 16.79 13.78
N MET A 186 20.92 15.50 14.09
CA MET A 186 20.68 14.99 15.44
C MET A 186 21.74 15.52 16.42
N ARG A 187 21.28 16.25 17.43
CA ARG A 187 22.15 16.84 18.47
C ARG A 187 21.37 17.07 19.77
N PRO A 188 22.04 17.11 20.93
CA PRO A 188 21.39 17.44 22.19
C PRO A 188 20.65 18.78 22.14
N GLY A 189 19.47 18.86 22.75
CA GLY A 189 18.63 20.07 22.78
C GLY A 189 17.79 20.29 21.52
N LEU A 190 17.98 19.53 20.44
CA LEU A 190 17.09 19.59 19.27
C LEU A 190 15.75 18.93 19.61
N ARG A 191 14.63 19.60 19.32
CA ARG A 191 13.31 19.01 19.48
C ARG A 191 13.09 17.90 18.44
N LYS A 192 12.58 16.76 18.88
CA LYS A 192 12.45 15.55 18.04
C LYS A 192 11.58 15.78 16.80
N ASN A 193 10.51 16.57 16.91
CA ASN A 193 9.66 16.92 15.77
C ASN A 193 10.40 17.74 14.68
N GLU A 194 11.39 18.55 15.04
CA GLU A 194 12.23 19.28 14.07
C GLU A 194 13.14 18.33 13.29
N LEU A 195 13.72 17.33 13.97
CA LEU A 195 14.46 16.26 13.31
C LEU A 195 13.56 15.47 12.33
N VAL A 196 12.33 15.15 12.74
CA VAL A 196 11.36 14.45 11.89
C VAL A 196 10.99 15.27 10.66
N ALA A 197 10.90 16.60 10.77
CA ALA A 197 10.66 17.46 9.61
C ALA A 197 11.78 17.34 8.56
N GLU A 198 13.05 17.25 8.99
CA GLU A 198 14.18 17.02 8.09
C GLU A 198 14.17 15.62 7.47
N ILE A 199 13.74 14.59 8.22
CA ILE A 199 13.55 13.24 7.69
C ILE A 199 12.51 13.25 6.55
N TYR A 200 11.36 13.89 6.76
CA TYR A 200 10.33 14.03 5.73
C TYR A 200 10.83 14.84 4.54
N ARG A 201 11.55 15.94 4.77
CA ARG A 201 12.15 16.76 3.71
C ARG A 201 13.08 15.91 2.83
N ALA A 202 14.03 15.19 3.43
CA ALA A 202 14.95 14.33 2.70
C ALA A 202 14.22 13.22 1.93
N GLY A 203 13.26 12.56 2.59
CA GLY A 203 12.45 11.50 1.99
C GLY A 203 11.67 11.96 0.76
N LEU A 204 11.06 13.16 0.82
CA LEU A 204 10.24 13.70 -0.28
C LEU A 204 11.08 14.28 -1.41
N LEU A 205 12.21 14.94 -1.11
CA LEU A 205 13.14 15.44 -2.14
C LEU A 205 13.73 14.29 -2.96
N GLY A 206 13.86 13.10 -2.37
CA GLY A 206 14.22 11.87 -3.05
C GLY A 206 15.73 11.72 -3.24
N GLY A 207 16.17 11.40 -4.45
CA GLY A 207 17.57 11.13 -4.75
C GLY A 207 17.92 11.23 -6.24
N GLU A 208 19.09 10.70 -6.58
CA GLU A 208 19.60 10.67 -7.95
C GLU A 208 20.22 9.29 -8.26
N ASP A 209 20.13 8.90 -9.53
CA ASP A 209 20.82 7.74 -10.10
C ASP A 209 21.29 8.05 -11.53
N GLU A 210 21.74 7.02 -12.25
CA GLU A 210 22.25 7.13 -13.62
C GLU A 210 21.23 7.71 -14.63
N GLU A 211 19.93 7.61 -14.34
CA GLU A 211 18.86 8.17 -15.18
C GLU A 211 18.46 9.60 -14.79
N GLY A 212 19.04 10.14 -13.70
CA GLY A 212 18.84 11.50 -13.23
C GLY A 212 18.18 11.60 -11.85
N THR A 213 17.58 12.75 -11.57
CA THR A 213 16.93 13.02 -10.29
C THR A 213 15.52 12.45 -10.23
N PHE A 214 15.12 11.98 -9.05
CA PHE A 214 13.79 11.44 -8.79
C PHE A 214 13.31 11.83 -7.39
N GLY A 215 12.03 12.19 -7.29
CA GLY A 215 11.39 12.50 -6.00
C GLY A 215 10.98 11.25 -5.24
N GLY A 216 10.79 11.39 -3.93
CA GLY A 216 10.22 10.34 -3.10
C GLY A 216 8.71 10.39 -3.00
N ASP A 217 8.18 9.41 -2.29
CA ASP A 217 6.75 9.15 -2.10
C ASP A 217 6.46 9.00 -0.60
N TYR A 218 5.19 9.01 -0.18
CA TYR A 218 4.85 8.84 1.23
C TYR A 218 5.06 7.37 1.66
N SER A 219 5.66 7.15 2.83
CA SER A 219 5.85 5.80 3.38
C SER A 219 4.53 5.22 3.90
N ALA A 220 4.41 3.88 3.91
CA ALA A 220 3.22 3.20 4.44
C ALA A 220 3.12 3.30 5.98
N ILE A 221 4.25 3.49 6.65
CA ILE A 221 4.36 3.72 8.08
C ILE A 221 5.14 5.03 8.25
N VAL A 222 4.69 5.88 9.18
CA VAL A 222 5.39 7.12 9.55
C VAL A 222 6.72 6.80 10.27
N PRO A 223 7.66 7.74 10.41
CA PRO A 223 8.88 7.50 11.18
C PRO A 223 8.61 7.03 12.63
N LEU A 224 9.32 6.00 13.06
CA LEU A 224 9.28 5.48 14.43
C LEU A 224 10.65 5.74 15.09
N LEU A 225 10.67 6.56 16.14
CA LEU A 225 11.91 7.03 16.75
C LEU A 225 11.81 7.30 18.27
N PRO A 226 11.47 6.27 19.06
CA PRO A 226 11.54 6.38 20.50
C PRO A 226 12.98 6.46 21.02
N THR A 227 13.14 7.10 22.18
CA THR A 227 14.44 7.45 22.78
C THR A 227 14.54 6.87 24.19
N GLY A 228 15.69 6.31 24.55
CA GLY A 228 15.95 5.83 25.91
C GLY A 228 14.99 4.70 26.31
N LEU A 229 14.31 4.84 27.45
CA LEU A 229 13.35 3.82 27.92
C LEU A 229 12.15 3.65 26.98
N ASP A 230 11.75 4.70 26.26
CA ASP A 230 10.67 4.61 25.27
C ASP A 230 11.04 3.63 24.15
N ALA A 231 12.34 3.42 23.88
CA ALA A 231 12.82 2.49 22.86
C ALA A 231 12.57 1.01 23.22
N THR A 232 12.04 0.72 24.41
CA THR A 232 11.48 -0.60 24.74
C THR A 232 10.13 -0.86 24.05
N ALA A 233 9.48 0.18 23.53
CA ALA A 233 8.26 0.10 22.73
C ALA A 233 8.56 0.37 21.24
N ALA A 234 8.57 -0.69 20.42
CA ALA A 234 9.04 -0.65 19.04
C ALA A 234 8.31 0.33 18.11
N HIS A 235 7.02 0.61 18.37
CA HIS A 235 6.15 1.34 17.44
C HIS A 235 5.71 2.71 17.94
N LEU A 236 6.43 3.29 18.91
CA LEU A 236 6.22 4.69 19.26
C LEU A 236 6.76 5.59 18.14
N THR A 237 6.00 6.64 17.80
CA THR A 237 6.34 7.61 16.76
C THR A 237 7.33 8.66 17.29
N TRP A 238 6.92 9.92 17.38
CA TRP A 238 7.69 11.00 17.97
C TRP A 238 6.78 11.97 18.74
N ASP A 239 7.42 12.84 19.51
CA ASP A 239 6.86 14.00 20.19
C ASP A 239 7.75 15.22 19.89
N ASP A 240 7.61 16.29 20.66
CA ASP A 240 8.36 17.53 20.53
C ASP A 240 9.37 17.78 21.67
N ARG A 241 9.67 16.74 22.47
CA ARG A 241 10.71 16.80 23.50
C ARG A 241 12.09 16.96 22.87
N GLU A 242 12.99 17.59 23.61
CA GLU A 242 14.39 17.74 23.20
C GLU A 242 15.13 16.40 23.29
N LEU A 243 16.10 16.19 22.40
CA LEU A 243 17.00 15.05 22.45
C LEU A 243 18.02 15.23 23.58
N GLU A 244 18.14 14.22 24.44
CA GLU A 244 19.00 14.26 25.62
C GLU A 244 20.34 13.53 25.39
N VAL A 245 21.38 13.94 26.12
CA VAL A 245 22.63 13.18 26.20
C VAL A 245 22.42 11.97 27.11
N GLY A 246 23.06 10.84 26.78
CA GLY A 246 22.99 9.62 27.57
C GLY A 246 21.82 8.71 27.19
N ALA A 247 21.24 8.89 26.00
CA ALA A 247 20.16 8.06 25.48
C ALA A 247 20.42 7.63 24.03
N GLY A 248 19.99 6.40 23.72
CA GLY A 248 19.90 5.88 22.37
C GLY A 248 18.53 6.13 21.75
N THR A 249 18.50 6.50 20.47
CA THR A 249 17.29 6.57 19.66
C THR A 249 17.49 5.69 18.44
N PHE A 250 16.58 4.74 18.21
CA PHE A 250 16.52 4.06 16.93
C PHE A 250 15.61 4.83 15.97
N PHE A 251 15.85 4.70 14.68
CA PHE A 251 15.12 5.38 13.62
C PHE A 251 14.67 4.34 12.61
N GLU A 252 13.46 3.83 12.77
CA GLU A 252 12.84 2.94 11.80
C GLU A 252 12.05 3.80 10.79
N ILE A 253 12.59 3.87 9.58
CA ILE A 253 12.07 4.69 8.48
C ILE A 253 12.17 3.90 7.17
N ALA A 254 11.44 4.36 6.15
CA ALA A 254 11.52 3.79 4.82
C ALA A 254 11.58 4.88 3.76
N GLY A 255 12.53 4.73 2.83
CA GLY A 255 12.45 5.43 1.56
C GLY A 255 11.34 4.81 0.72
N CYS A 256 10.67 5.62 -0.09
CA CYS A 256 9.54 5.19 -0.91
C CYS A 256 9.65 5.81 -2.29
N TYR A 257 9.53 4.99 -3.33
CA TYR A 257 9.49 5.43 -4.72
C TYR A 257 8.40 4.67 -5.47
N ARG A 258 7.40 5.39 -6.01
CA ARG A 258 6.24 4.81 -6.72
C ARG A 258 5.58 3.68 -5.93
N ARG A 259 5.30 3.92 -4.64
CA ARG A 259 4.77 2.94 -3.68
C ARG A 259 5.67 1.73 -3.33
N TYR A 260 6.90 1.63 -3.85
CA TYR A 260 7.87 0.60 -3.43
C TYR A 260 8.73 1.12 -2.29
N HIS A 261 8.85 0.33 -1.23
CA HIS A 261 9.55 0.71 0.00
C HIS A 261 10.90 0.02 0.14
N ALA A 262 11.84 0.73 0.77
CA ALA A 262 13.06 0.16 1.33
C ALA A 262 13.18 0.60 2.80
N PRO A 263 12.70 -0.22 3.76
CA PRO A 263 12.83 0.06 5.18
C PRO A 263 14.29 -0.11 5.65
N LEU A 264 14.75 0.79 6.52
CA LEU A 264 16.06 0.71 7.14
C LEU A 264 16.00 1.30 8.55
N CYS A 265 16.44 0.52 9.54
CA CYS A 265 16.59 0.98 10.92
C CYS A 265 18.06 1.17 11.30
N ARG A 266 18.36 2.29 11.96
CA ARG A 266 19.67 2.62 12.55
C ARG A 266 19.49 3.23 13.92
N THR A 267 20.50 3.12 14.78
CA THR A 267 20.47 3.65 16.14
C THR A 267 21.61 4.64 16.33
N ILE A 268 21.30 5.80 16.91
CA ILE A 268 22.29 6.79 17.34
C ILE A 268 22.19 6.96 18.85
N TYR A 269 23.34 6.91 19.52
CA TYR A 269 23.47 7.21 20.94
C TYR A 269 24.15 8.57 21.11
N LEU A 270 23.47 9.52 21.77
CA LEU A 270 24.06 10.83 22.05
C LEU A 270 24.95 10.75 23.29
N GLY A 271 26.26 10.66 23.10
CA GLY A 271 27.25 10.50 24.17
C GLY A 271 27.94 9.14 24.11
N THR A 272 28.45 8.65 25.24
CA THR A 272 29.10 7.34 25.31
C THR A 272 28.07 6.25 25.62
N PRO A 273 27.84 5.28 24.73
CA PRO A 273 26.92 4.18 24.99
C PRO A 273 27.41 3.31 26.16
N PRO A 274 26.49 2.75 26.97
CA PRO A 274 26.85 1.84 28.04
C PRO A 274 27.38 0.52 27.48
N LYS A 275 28.14 -0.22 28.29
CA LYS A 275 28.88 -1.42 27.84
C LYS A 275 27.98 -2.51 27.27
N ASP A 276 26.78 -2.66 27.80
CA ASP A 276 25.76 -3.62 27.36
C ASP A 276 25.19 -3.30 25.97
N MET A 277 25.29 -2.06 25.49
CA MET A 277 24.93 -1.68 24.11
C MET A 277 26.08 -1.86 23.09
N LEU A 278 27.29 -2.18 23.55
CA LEU A 278 28.47 -2.35 22.70
C LEU A 278 28.85 -3.83 22.46
N ALA A 279 28.16 -4.77 23.11
CA ALA A 279 28.48 -6.19 23.14
C ALA A 279 27.74 -6.99 22.06
#